data_AF-A0A534QP64-F1
#
_entry.id   AF-A0A534QP64-F1
#
_cell.length_a   1.000
_cell.length_b   1.000
_cell.length_c   1.000
_cell.angle_alpha   90.00
_cell.angle_beta   90.00
_cell.angle_gamma   90.00
#
_symmetry.space_group_name_H-M   'P 1'
#
loop_
_entity.id
_entity.type
_entity.pdbx_description
1 polymer ?
#
loop_
_entity_poly.entity_id
_entity_poly.type
_entity_poly.pdbx_seq_one_letter_code
_entity_poly.pdbx_strand_id
1 'polypeptide(L)'
;DPDSDGVRAEFTEGQLTALSVYLALEQIPIRVMPTDPLSLRRAGEGQALFGSLGCISCHVRELPLDSPVHVEVPDLTPGPSYRVDLTVDGREPRLRRGHDGRLTVELWSDLKRHRMGPELADPHVASFAPQIPRDEWLTRPLWGVGVTAPYLHDGRAPTLRDAIVAHGGEAAAAQANFQRLSSDEQEKVVDFLRSLARDPDRRGS
;
A
#
# COMPACT_ATOMS: atom_id res chain seq x y z
N ASP A 1 -3.28 20.19 -23.95
CA ASP A 1 -2.52 21.45 -23.82
C ASP A 1 -2.94 22.21 -22.56
N PRO A 2 -2.74 21.64 -21.36
CA PRO A 2 -3.02 22.33 -20.09
C PRO A 2 -2.04 23.46 -19.78
N ASP A 3 -0.85 23.46 -20.38
CA ASP A 3 0.19 24.49 -20.23
C ASP A 3 0.26 25.50 -21.38
N SER A 4 -0.57 25.32 -22.42
CA SER A 4 -0.74 26.24 -23.56
C SER A 4 0.51 26.38 -24.46
N ASP A 5 1.30 25.32 -24.60
CA ASP A 5 2.51 25.28 -25.43
C ASP A 5 2.24 24.81 -26.88
N GLY A 6 1.00 24.41 -27.19
CA GLY A 6 0.58 23.92 -28.51
C GLY A 6 0.70 22.40 -28.68
N VAL A 7 1.23 21.66 -27.69
CA VAL A 7 1.32 20.21 -27.66
C VAL A 7 0.06 19.63 -27.00
N ARG A 8 -0.80 19.02 -27.81
CA ARG A 8 -2.07 18.48 -27.30
C ARG A 8 -1.93 17.13 -26.60
N ALA A 9 -0.90 16.35 -26.94
CA ALA A 9 -0.63 15.02 -26.39
C ALA A 9 0.80 14.99 -25.83
N GLU A 10 0.97 15.49 -24.61
CA GLU A 10 2.26 15.49 -23.90
C GLU A 10 2.78 14.07 -23.61
N PHE A 11 1.86 13.10 -23.54
CA PHE A 11 2.15 11.67 -23.53
C PHE A 11 1.36 10.97 -24.63
N THR A 12 2.07 10.18 -25.43
CA THR A 12 1.45 9.28 -26.40
C THR A 12 0.87 8.05 -25.70
N GLU A 13 -0.13 7.42 -26.30
CA GLU A 13 -0.68 6.15 -25.82
C GLU A 13 0.41 5.07 -25.68
N GLY A 14 1.32 4.97 -26.65
CA GLY A 14 2.45 4.04 -26.57
C GLY A 14 3.38 4.30 -25.38
N GLN A 15 3.58 5.56 -24.98
CA GLN A 15 4.35 5.90 -23.78
C GLN A 15 3.60 5.53 -22.50
N LEU A 16 2.27 5.68 -22.45
CA LEU A 16 1.44 5.23 -21.33
C LEU A 16 1.46 3.71 -21.20
N THR A 17 1.30 2.98 -22.31
CA THR A 17 1.45 1.52 -22.34
C THR A 17 2.84 1.10 -21.87
N ALA A 18 3.91 1.74 -22.36
CA ALA A 18 5.28 1.44 -21.93
C ALA A 18 5.48 1.66 -20.43
N LEU A 19 4.92 2.73 -19.86
CA LEU A 19 4.96 3.00 -18.42
C LEU A 19 4.18 1.94 -17.63
N SER A 20 2.97 1.59 -18.06
CA SER A 20 2.16 0.58 -17.39
C SER A 20 2.82 -0.80 -17.40
N VAL A 21 3.37 -1.20 -18.56
CA VAL A 21 4.15 -2.42 -18.71
C VAL A 21 5.39 -2.41 -17.83
N TYR A 22 6.12 -1.29 -17.80
CA TYR A 22 7.28 -1.14 -16.91
C TYR A 22 6.90 -1.38 -15.44
N LEU A 23 5.80 -0.77 -14.97
CA LEU A 23 5.28 -0.98 -13.61
C LEU A 23 4.85 -2.43 -13.36
N ALA A 24 4.20 -3.07 -14.33
CA ALA A 24 3.75 -4.46 -14.24
C ALA A 24 4.92 -5.46 -14.18
N LEU A 25 6.07 -5.12 -14.75
CA LEU A 25 7.27 -5.95 -14.74
C LEU A 25 8.11 -5.79 -13.46
N GLU A 26 7.79 -4.83 -12.59
CA GLU A 26 8.46 -4.66 -11.31
C GLU A 26 8.16 -5.81 -10.33
N GLN A 27 9.04 -5.95 -9.35
CA GLN A 27 8.94 -7.00 -8.33
C GLN A 27 7.66 -6.85 -7.50
N ILE A 28 7.07 -7.97 -7.09
CA ILE A 28 6.04 -7.91 -6.07
C ILE A 28 6.67 -7.52 -4.73
N PRO A 29 5.99 -6.72 -3.90
CA PRO A 29 6.47 -6.45 -2.56
C PRO A 29 6.49 -7.72 -1.71
N ILE A 30 7.59 -7.90 -1.01
CA ILE A 30 7.79 -8.99 -0.05
C ILE A 30 7.95 -8.42 1.35
N ARG A 31 7.70 -9.28 2.34
CA ARG A 31 8.00 -8.96 3.73
C ARG A 31 9.44 -9.34 4.06
N VAL A 32 10.21 -8.40 4.61
CA VAL A 32 11.56 -8.67 5.10
C VAL A 32 11.47 -9.11 6.56
N MET A 33 11.60 -10.41 6.79
CA MET A 33 11.54 -10.97 8.14
C MET A 33 12.83 -10.64 8.91
N PRO A 34 12.75 -10.22 10.19
CA PRO A 34 13.94 -10.07 11.02
C PRO A 34 14.71 -11.40 11.13
N THR A 35 16.04 -11.34 11.06
CA THR A 35 16.90 -12.52 11.18
C THR A 35 17.19 -12.87 12.62
N ASP A 36 17.19 -11.90 13.53
CA ASP A 36 17.42 -12.17 14.95
C ASP A 36 16.16 -12.79 15.61
N PRO A 37 16.31 -13.84 16.42
CA PRO A 37 15.16 -14.56 16.98
C PRO A 37 14.26 -13.71 17.87
N LEU A 38 14.79 -12.68 18.52
CA LEU A 38 14.00 -11.83 19.41
C LEU A 38 13.09 -10.90 18.61
N SER A 39 13.62 -10.16 17.64
CA SER A 39 12.83 -9.29 16.76
C SER A 39 11.84 -10.10 15.92
N LEU A 40 12.22 -11.31 15.48
CA LEU A 40 11.28 -12.20 14.79
C LEU A 40 10.08 -12.52 15.69
N ARG A 41 10.34 -12.89 16.96
CA ARG A 41 9.26 -13.16 17.92
C ARG A 41 8.41 -11.93 18.20
N ARG A 42 9.05 -10.77 18.40
CA ARG A 42 8.39 -9.49 18.66
C ARG A 42 7.51 -9.06 17.50
N ALA A 43 7.99 -9.16 16.25
CA ALA A 43 7.20 -8.86 15.06
C ALA A 43 6.02 -9.83 14.90
N GLY A 44 6.18 -11.11 15.30
CA GLY A 44 5.07 -12.07 15.34
C GLY A 44 4.01 -11.70 16.38
N GLU A 45 4.42 -11.39 17.61
CA GLU A 45 3.54 -10.90 18.68
C GLU A 45 2.84 -9.58 18.28
N GLY A 46 3.58 -8.68 17.62
CA GLY A 46 3.07 -7.43 17.09
C GLY A 46 2.01 -7.61 16.02
N GLN A 47 2.19 -8.58 15.11
CA GLN A 47 1.18 -8.92 14.11
C GLN A 47 -0.10 -9.45 14.77
N ALA A 48 0.03 -10.28 15.80
CA ALA A 48 -1.12 -10.80 16.56
C ALA A 48 -1.88 -9.67 17.27
N LEU A 49 -1.15 -8.74 17.91
CA LEU A 49 -1.72 -7.53 18.49
C LEU A 49 -2.41 -6.67 17.44
N PHE A 50 -1.77 -6.43 16.28
CA PHE A 50 -2.37 -5.66 15.19
C PHE A 50 -3.74 -6.22 14.75
N GLY A 51 -3.87 -7.54 14.72
CA GLY A 51 -5.14 -8.22 14.50
C GLY A 51 -6.16 -7.99 15.61
N SER A 52 -5.78 -8.21 16.87
CA SER A 52 -6.70 -8.11 18.02
C SER A 52 -7.16 -6.68 18.33
N LEU A 53 -6.35 -5.68 17.96
CA LEU A 53 -6.68 -4.26 18.09
C LEU A 53 -7.82 -3.81 17.17
N GLY A 54 -8.08 -4.56 16.08
CA GLY A 54 -9.08 -4.22 15.06
C GLY A 54 -8.49 -3.51 13.82
N CYS A 55 -7.17 -3.37 13.72
CA CYS A 55 -6.51 -2.70 12.59
C CYS A 55 -6.77 -3.41 11.25
N ILE A 56 -6.97 -4.74 11.30
CA ILE A 56 -7.26 -5.58 10.13
C ILE A 56 -8.64 -5.35 9.50
N SER A 57 -9.49 -4.53 10.10
CA SER A 57 -10.78 -4.13 9.52
C SER A 57 -10.59 -3.35 8.20
N CYS A 58 -9.52 -2.55 8.10
CA CYS A 58 -9.14 -1.81 6.90
C CYS A 58 -7.81 -2.36 6.33
N HIS A 59 -6.85 -2.68 7.19
CA HIS A 59 -5.55 -3.24 6.77
C HIS A 59 -5.61 -4.76 6.60
N VAL A 60 -6.38 -5.20 5.61
CA VAL A 60 -6.60 -6.62 5.32
C VAL A 60 -5.34 -7.24 4.72
N ARG A 61 -4.85 -8.32 5.33
CA ARG A 61 -3.56 -8.94 4.99
C ARG A 61 -3.43 -9.27 3.50
N GLU A 62 -4.38 -10.01 2.96
CA GLU A 62 -4.29 -10.58 1.61
C GLU A 62 -5.36 -10.01 0.68
N LEU A 63 -4.93 -9.58 -0.50
CA LEU A 63 -5.80 -9.28 -1.62
C LEU A 63 -5.84 -10.50 -2.56
N PRO A 64 -6.98 -11.19 -2.73
CA PRO A 64 -7.12 -12.22 -3.74
C PRO A 64 -7.16 -11.59 -5.14
N LEU A 65 -6.52 -12.27 -6.10
CA LEU A 65 -6.50 -11.87 -7.51
C LEU A 65 -7.25 -12.90 -8.36
N ASP A 66 -8.12 -12.40 -9.24
CA ASP A 66 -8.85 -13.24 -10.19
C ASP A 66 -7.96 -13.66 -11.38
N SER A 67 -7.02 -12.81 -11.77
CA SER A 67 -6.10 -13.03 -12.90
C SER A 67 -4.70 -12.53 -12.56
N PRO A 68 -3.64 -13.29 -12.92
CA PRO A 68 -2.27 -12.80 -12.88
C PRO A 68 -1.88 -12.03 -14.15
N VAL A 69 -2.75 -11.96 -15.15
CA VAL A 69 -2.44 -11.34 -16.44
C VAL A 69 -2.98 -9.92 -16.46
N HIS A 70 -2.06 -8.96 -16.59
CA HIS A 70 -2.34 -7.57 -16.91
C HIS A 70 -2.44 -7.41 -18.43
N VAL A 71 -3.43 -6.65 -18.91
CA VAL A 71 -3.66 -6.44 -20.33
C VAL A 71 -3.83 -4.95 -20.60
N GLU A 72 -2.94 -4.40 -21.42
CA GLU A 72 -3.04 -3.05 -21.96
C GLU A 72 -3.73 -3.12 -23.32
N VAL A 73 -4.87 -2.44 -23.45
CA VAL A 73 -5.66 -2.38 -24.68
C VAL A 73 -5.50 -0.98 -25.27
N PRO A 74 -5.18 -0.86 -26.57
CA PRO A 74 -5.20 0.44 -27.24
C PRO A 74 -6.64 1.00 -27.31
N ASP A 75 -6.80 2.23 -26.83
CA ASP A 75 -8.04 3.00 -26.80
C ASP A 75 -8.10 4.07 -27.89
N LEU A 76 -6.94 4.62 -28.30
CA LEU A 76 -6.84 5.77 -29.22
C LEU A 76 -6.22 5.42 -30.57
N THR A 77 -5.36 4.40 -30.63
CA THR A 77 -4.70 3.96 -31.86
C THR A 77 -5.03 2.51 -32.20
N PRO A 78 -5.08 2.14 -33.49
CA PRO A 78 -5.24 0.75 -33.88
C PRO A 78 -3.95 -0.03 -33.58
N GLY A 79 -4.08 -1.19 -32.93
CA GLY A 79 -2.92 -2.04 -32.61
C GLY A 79 -3.29 -3.29 -31.80
N PRO A 80 -2.35 -4.22 -31.64
CA PRO A 80 -2.54 -5.36 -30.76
C PRO A 80 -2.49 -4.93 -29.28
N SER A 81 -3.24 -5.62 -28.43
CA SER A 81 -3.09 -5.49 -26.97
C SER A 81 -1.74 -6.03 -26.50
N TYR A 82 -1.19 -5.44 -25.45
CA TYR A 82 -0.01 -5.95 -24.77
C TYR A 82 -0.42 -6.71 -23.51
N ARG A 83 0.21 -7.86 -23.26
CA ARG A 83 -0.13 -8.77 -22.15
C ARG A 83 1.10 -9.02 -21.31
N VAL A 84 0.96 -8.92 -19.99
CA VAL A 84 2.01 -9.23 -19.01
C VAL A 84 1.43 -10.23 -18.02
N ASP A 85 1.99 -11.44 -17.97
CA ASP A 85 1.69 -12.42 -16.92
C ASP A 85 2.65 -12.21 -15.74
N LEU A 86 2.10 -11.68 -14.65
CA LEU A 86 2.83 -11.32 -13.43
C LEU A 86 3.47 -12.52 -12.71
N THR A 87 3.16 -13.75 -13.13
CA THR A 87 3.79 -14.96 -12.59
C THR A 87 5.05 -15.37 -13.33
N VAL A 88 5.27 -14.86 -14.56
CA VAL A 88 6.39 -15.28 -15.42
C VAL A 88 7.20 -14.12 -15.99
N ASP A 89 6.58 -13.02 -16.42
CA ASP A 89 7.23 -11.99 -17.24
C ASP A 89 8.04 -10.98 -16.42
N GLY A 90 7.63 -10.74 -15.16
CA GLY A 90 8.25 -9.74 -14.28
C GLY A 90 9.58 -10.15 -13.65
N ARG A 91 10.19 -9.23 -12.90
CA ARG A 91 11.39 -9.48 -12.10
C ARG A 91 11.05 -10.31 -10.86
N GLU A 92 11.95 -11.19 -10.43
CA GLU A 92 11.81 -11.89 -9.13
C GLU A 92 12.05 -10.91 -7.96
N PRO A 93 11.33 -11.01 -6.83
CA PRO A 93 10.25 -11.97 -6.57
C PRO A 93 8.98 -11.68 -7.38
N ARG A 94 8.39 -12.73 -7.97
CA ARG A 94 7.13 -12.69 -8.72
C ARG A 94 5.94 -13.24 -7.94
N LEU A 95 4.73 -12.94 -8.42
CA LEU A 95 3.49 -13.51 -7.92
C LEU A 95 3.51 -15.05 -8.07
N ARG A 96 3.12 -15.77 -7.02
CA ARG A 96 3.05 -17.24 -7.03
C ARG A 96 1.67 -17.69 -6.58
N ARG A 97 1.21 -18.80 -7.15
CA ARG A 97 0.01 -19.48 -6.66
C ARG A 97 0.32 -20.14 -5.32
N GLY A 98 -0.56 -19.95 -4.35
CA GLY A 98 -0.53 -20.67 -3.09
C GLY A 98 -0.76 -22.17 -3.30
N HIS A 99 -0.51 -22.97 -2.27
CA HIS A 99 -0.75 -24.42 -2.29
C HIS A 99 -2.22 -24.78 -2.56
N ASP A 100 -3.15 -23.88 -2.27
CA ASP A 100 -4.59 -23.98 -2.55
C ASP A 100 -4.97 -23.51 -3.97
N GLY A 101 -3.99 -23.13 -4.79
CA GLY A 101 -4.17 -22.66 -6.17
C GLY A 101 -4.56 -21.19 -6.30
N ARG A 102 -4.80 -20.48 -5.19
CA ARG A 102 -5.19 -19.06 -5.21
C ARG A 102 -4.00 -18.16 -5.50
N LEU A 103 -4.28 -17.01 -6.12
CA LEU A 103 -3.33 -15.93 -6.27
C LEU A 103 -3.66 -14.87 -5.22
N THR A 104 -2.72 -14.57 -4.33
CA THR A 104 -2.88 -13.55 -3.30
C THR A 104 -1.66 -12.65 -3.24
N VAL A 105 -1.87 -11.40 -2.84
CA VAL A 105 -0.82 -10.43 -2.55
C VAL A 105 -0.95 -10.00 -1.10
N GLU A 106 0.14 -10.06 -0.33
CA GLU A 106 0.18 -9.57 1.05
C GLU A 106 0.27 -8.03 1.04
N LEU A 107 -0.89 -7.38 0.88
CA LEU A 107 -1.03 -5.93 0.67
C LEU A 107 -1.23 -5.17 1.98
N TRP A 108 -1.87 -5.79 2.98
CA TRP A 108 -2.31 -5.13 4.21
C TRP A 108 -3.18 -3.89 3.96
N SER A 109 -4.14 -4.03 3.05
CA SER A 109 -5.13 -3.02 2.69
C SER A 109 -6.32 -3.71 2.02
N ASP A 110 -7.52 -3.20 2.27
CA ASP A 110 -8.72 -3.58 1.56
C ASP A 110 -8.97 -2.76 0.28
N LEU A 111 -8.11 -1.77 -0.01
CA LEU A 111 -8.23 -0.80 -1.10
C LEU A 111 -9.60 -0.09 -1.13
N LYS A 112 -10.23 0.09 0.03
CA LYS A 112 -11.46 0.85 0.17
C LYS A 112 -11.19 2.22 0.78
N ARG A 113 -12.20 3.07 0.65
CA ARG A 113 -12.22 4.39 1.27
C ARG A 113 -12.88 4.32 2.63
N HIS A 114 -12.32 5.04 3.59
CA HIS A 114 -12.82 5.13 4.96
C HIS A 114 -12.80 6.56 5.44
N ARG A 115 -13.76 6.91 6.30
CA ARG A 115 -13.81 8.21 6.97
C ARG A 115 -12.83 8.21 8.13
N MET A 116 -11.76 8.99 7.99
CA MET A 116 -10.70 9.14 8.98
C MET A 116 -10.97 10.29 9.96
N GLY A 117 -12.06 11.03 9.76
CA GLY A 117 -12.53 12.10 10.63
C GLY A 117 -11.87 13.45 10.38
N PRO A 118 -12.37 14.50 11.03
CA PRO A 118 -12.02 15.90 10.72
C PRO A 118 -10.55 16.24 10.95
N GLU A 119 -9.88 15.60 11.92
CA GLU A 119 -8.45 15.83 12.21
C GLU A 119 -7.52 15.39 11.07
N LEU A 120 -8.00 14.47 10.23
CA LEU A 120 -7.33 13.99 9.03
C LEU A 120 -8.00 14.48 7.74
N ALA A 121 -8.85 15.50 7.81
CA ALA A 121 -9.40 16.09 6.60
C ALA A 121 -8.32 16.87 5.83
N ASP A 122 -8.24 16.66 4.50
CA ASP A 122 -7.39 17.49 3.63
C ASP A 122 -7.75 18.95 3.86
N PRO A 123 -6.84 19.89 4.14
CA PRO A 123 -7.17 21.29 4.38
C PRO A 123 -7.77 22.01 3.15
N HIS A 124 -7.58 21.47 1.95
CA HIS A 124 -8.04 22.05 0.69
C HIS A 124 -9.41 21.53 0.27
N VAL A 125 -10.18 22.38 -0.40
CA VAL A 125 -11.44 21.99 -1.03
C VAL A 125 -11.16 21.66 -2.49
N ALA A 126 -11.52 20.45 -2.91
CA ALA A 126 -11.40 20.04 -4.30
C ALA A 126 -12.18 21.02 -5.19
N SER A 127 -11.49 21.64 -6.15
CA SER A 127 -12.08 22.63 -7.06
C SER A 127 -12.79 22.00 -8.26
N PHE A 128 -12.74 20.68 -8.41
CA PHE A 128 -13.29 19.94 -9.53
C PHE A 128 -14.11 18.73 -9.05
N ALA A 129 -15.15 18.37 -9.80
CA ALA A 129 -16.05 17.26 -9.50
C ALA A 129 -15.57 15.93 -10.14
N PRO A 130 -15.93 14.76 -9.59
CA PRO A 130 -16.67 14.55 -8.34
C PRO A 130 -15.81 14.84 -7.10
N GLN A 131 -16.42 15.45 -6.08
CA GLN A 131 -15.75 15.76 -4.81
C GLN A 131 -15.80 14.54 -3.89
N ILE A 132 -14.64 13.96 -3.57
CA ILE A 132 -14.49 13.00 -2.47
C ILE A 132 -14.50 13.81 -1.16
N PRO A 133 -15.21 13.37 -0.10
CA PRO A 133 -15.15 14.04 1.19
C PRO A 133 -13.71 14.19 1.68
N ARG A 134 -13.37 15.35 2.25
CA ARG A 134 -11.99 15.70 2.63
C ARG A 134 -11.42 14.79 3.71
N ASP A 135 -12.27 14.17 4.51
CA ASP A 135 -11.93 13.22 5.57
C ASP A 135 -11.95 11.76 5.12
N GLU A 136 -12.20 11.49 3.84
CA GLU A 136 -12.29 10.14 3.30
C GLU A 136 -11.02 9.76 2.53
N TRP A 137 -10.36 8.69 2.97
CA TRP A 137 -9.08 8.26 2.43
C TRP A 137 -9.10 6.80 2.01
N LEU A 138 -8.39 6.49 0.92
CA LEU A 138 -8.10 5.11 0.53
C LEU A 138 -7.14 4.49 1.55
N THR A 139 -7.44 3.30 2.06
CA THR A 139 -6.51 2.53 2.90
C THR A 139 -5.23 2.26 2.11
N ARG A 140 -4.13 2.93 2.45
CA ARG A 140 -2.85 2.71 1.78
C ARG A 140 -2.31 1.33 2.14
N PRO A 141 -1.83 0.54 1.17
CA PRO A 141 -1.10 -0.69 1.43
C PRO A 141 0.06 -0.49 2.41
N LEU A 142 0.20 -1.37 3.40
CA LEU A 142 1.29 -1.26 4.40
C LEU A 142 2.61 -1.88 3.95
N TRP A 143 2.65 -2.47 2.76
CA TRP A 143 3.90 -2.96 2.17
C TRP A 143 4.93 -1.84 1.97
N GLY A 144 6.13 -1.98 2.52
CA GLY A 144 7.14 -0.92 2.52
C GLY A 144 6.96 0.16 3.60
N VAL A 145 5.90 0.12 4.42
CA VAL A 145 5.64 1.17 5.44
C VAL A 145 6.79 1.33 6.43
N GLY A 146 7.59 0.29 6.65
CA GLY A 146 8.77 0.33 7.52
C GLY A 146 9.84 1.33 7.08
N VAL A 147 9.82 1.81 5.82
CA VAL A 147 10.89 2.65 5.23
C VAL A 147 10.39 3.90 4.49
N THR A 148 9.11 4.26 4.63
CA THR A 148 8.48 5.35 3.86
C THR A 148 8.03 6.53 4.72
N ALA A 149 8.65 6.74 5.88
CA ALA A 149 8.39 7.93 6.68
C ALA A 149 8.69 9.23 5.87
N PRO A 150 7.98 10.34 6.12
CA PRO A 150 6.91 10.49 7.11
C PRO A 150 5.56 9.92 6.63
N TYR A 151 4.60 9.79 7.55
CA TYR A 151 3.33 9.10 7.37
C TYR A 151 2.13 10.05 7.35
N LEU A 152 0.96 9.49 7.00
CA LEU A 152 -0.30 10.18 6.68
C LEU A 152 -0.23 10.97 5.37
N HIS A 153 -1.39 11.45 4.91
CA HIS A 153 -1.52 12.09 3.60
C HIS A 153 -0.72 13.40 3.47
N ASP A 154 -0.42 14.05 4.59
CA ASP A 154 0.28 15.32 4.66
C ASP A 154 1.66 15.23 5.33
N GLY A 155 2.12 14.01 5.66
CA GLY A 155 3.44 13.79 6.24
C GLY A 155 3.61 14.30 7.68
N ARG A 156 2.53 14.60 8.42
CA ARG A 156 2.65 15.15 9.78
C ARG A 156 3.20 14.16 10.82
N ALA A 157 3.11 12.86 10.55
CA ALA A 157 3.51 11.81 11.50
C ALA A 157 4.94 11.33 11.18
N PRO A 158 5.96 11.66 12.01
CA PRO A 158 7.34 11.27 11.74
C PRO A 158 7.62 9.80 12.06
N THR A 159 6.79 9.16 12.90
CA THR A 159 6.93 7.75 13.26
C THR A 159 5.65 6.95 13.05
N LEU A 160 5.78 5.63 12.95
CA LEU A 160 4.64 4.70 12.86
C LEU A 160 3.71 4.82 14.08
N ARG A 161 4.29 5.04 15.27
CA ARG A 161 3.51 5.26 16.50
C ARG A 161 2.67 6.52 16.37
N ASP A 162 3.26 7.63 15.92
CA ASP A 162 2.53 8.89 15.72
C ASP A 162 1.43 8.74 14.68
N ALA A 163 1.69 7.98 13.61
CA ALA A 163 0.69 7.67 12.61
C ALA A 163 -0.49 6.91 13.22
N ILE A 164 -0.25 5.84 13.98
CA ILE A 164 -1.31 5.06 14.64
C ILE A 164 -2.12 5.95 15.59
N VAL A 165 -1.46 6.77 16.40
CA VAL A 165 -2.14 7.67 17.36
C VAL A 165 -2.97 8.74 16.65
N ALA A 166 -2.58 9.17 15.45
CA ALA A 166 -3.35 10.14 14.68
C ALA A 166 -4.56 9.55 13.94
N HIS A 167 -4.75 8.22 13.91
CA HIS A 167 -5.93 7.62 13.29
C HIS A 167 -7.21 8.01 14.05
N GLY A 168 -8.23 8.46 13.30
CA GLY A 168 -9.55 8.84 13.83
C GLY A 168 -10.68 8.21 13.02
N GLY A 169 -11.90 8.75 13.18
CA GLY A 169 -13.08 8.30 12.44
C GLY A 169 -13.36 6.81 12.64
N GLU A 170 -13.47 6.06 11.54
CA GLU A 170 -13.70 4.60 11.56
C GLU A 170 -12.60 3.83 12.30
N ALA A 171 -11.36 4.34 12.32
CA ALA A 171 -10.23 3.72 12.99
C ALA A 171 -10.11 4.08 14.49
N ALA A 172 -10.97 4.94 15.03
CA ALA A 172 -10.86 5.46 16.39
C ALA A 172 -10.87 4.36 17.47
N ALA A 173 -11.63 3.28 17.27
CA ALA A 173 -11.65 2.15 18.20
C ALA A 173 -10.30 1.41 18.24
N ALA A 174 -9.70 1.15 17.08
CA ALA A 174 -8.40 0.48 16.99
C ALA A 174 -7.27 1.35 17.57
N GLN A 175 -7.31 2.64 17.28
CA GLN A 175 -6.39 3.63 17.85
C GLN A 175 -6.50 3.69 19.38
N ALA A 176 -7.72 3.71 19.93
CA ALA A 176 -7.92 3.74 21.37
C ALA A 176 -7.44 2.44 22.04
N ASN A 177 -7.65 1.29 21.39
CA ASN A 177 -7.14 0.01 21.86
C ASN A 177 -5.61 -0.01 21.88
N PHE A 178 -4.96 0.54 20.84
CA PHE A 178 -3.50 0.63 20.78
C PHE A 178 -2.93 1.48 21.91
N GLN A 179 -3.56 2.62 22.22
CA GLN A 179 -3.12 3.48 23.33
C GLN A 179 -3.22 2.83 24.71
N ARG A 180 -4.11 1.84 24.89
CA ARG A 180 -4.25 1.10 26.17
C ARG A 180 -3.20 0.00 26.35
N LEU A 181 -2.49 -0.37 25.30
CA LEU A 181 -1.39 -1.33 25.39
C LEU A 181 -0.25 -0.77 26.23
N SER A 182 0.51 -1.66 26.86
CA SER A 182 1.79 -1.30 27.49
C SER A 182 2.78 -0.80 26.44
N SER A 183 3.81 -0.06 26.88
CA SER A 183 4.84 0.45 25.96
C SER A 183 5.55 -0.66 25.19
N ASP A 184 5.75 -1.84 25.80
CA ASP A 184 6.37 -2.99 25.14
C ASP A 184 5.47 -3.56 24.03
N GLU A 185 4.17 -3.70 24.31
CA GLU A 185 3.19 -4.17 23.34
C GLU A 185 3.02 -3.20 22.16
N GLN A 186 2.99 -1.89 22.43
CA GLN A 186 2.99 -0.88 21.37
C GLN A 186 4.24 -1.00 20.48
N GLU A 187 5.42 -1.20 21.08
CA GLU A 187 6.65 -1.36 20.32
C GLU A 187 6.64 -2.65 19.48
N LYS A 188 6.05 -3.74 19.97
CA LYS A 188 5.88 -4.98 19.17
C LYS A 188 5.05 -4.73 17.92
N VAL A 189 3.95 -3.99 18.02
CA VAL A 189 3.14 -3.58 16.85
C VAL A 189 3.98 -2.75 15.88
N VAL A 190 4.81 -1.83 16.39
CA VAL A 190 5.72 -1.04 15.56
C VAL A 190 6.79 -1.93 14.90
N ASP A 191 7.35 -2.90 15.61
CA ASP A 191 8.33 -3.88 15.08
C ASP A 191 7.71 -4.73 13.97
N PHE A 192 6.45 -5.12 14.12
CA PHE A 192 5.69 -5.75 13.05
C PHE A 192 5.60 -4.85 11.80
N LEU A 193 5.18 -3.60 11.95
CA LEU A 193 5.06 -2.66 10.83
C LEU A 193 6.42 -2.35 10.18
N ARG A 194 7.50 -2.29 10.96
CA ARG A 194 8.87 -2.16 10.44
C ARG A 194 9.30 -3.36 9.60
N SER A 195 8.81 -4.57 9.92
CA SER A 195 9.08 -5.78 9.11
C SER A 195 8.39 -5.76 7.75
N LEU A 196 7.37 -4.92 7.56
CA LEU A 196 6.75 -4.67 6.26
C LEU A 196 7.61 -3.69 5.44
N ALA A 197 8.90 -3.95 5.28
CA ALA A 197 9.81 -3.20 4.43
C ALA A 197 9.93 -3.85 3.04
N ARG A 198 10.38 -3.08 2.04
CA ARG A 198 10.84 -3.65 0.75
C ARG A 198 12.27 -4.13 0.92
N ASP A 199 12.63 -5.18 0.19
CA ASP A 199 13.95 -5.82 0.21
C ASP A 199 15.10 -4.79 0.14
N PRO A 200 16.03 -4.78 1.11
CA PRO A 200 17.16 -3.85 1.13
C PRO A 200 18.19 -4.06 0.01
N ASP A 201 18.22 -5.22 -0.68
CA ASP A 201 19.31 -5.59 -1.60
C ASP A 201 19.39 -4.78 -2.91
N ARG A 202 18.55 -3.74 -3.12
CA ARG A 202 18.54 -2.97 -4.37
C ARG A 202 18.39 -1.46 -4.24
N ARG A 203 18.96 -0.83 -3.21
CA ARG A 203 19.37 0.59 -3.35
C ARG A 203 20.64 0.65 -4.22
N GLY A 204 20.46 0.55 -5.54
CA GLY A 204 21.51 0.74 -6.54
C GLY A 204 22.20 -0.55 -7.00
N SER A 205 21.78 -1.03 -8.18
CA SER A 205 22.67 -1.66 -9.15
C SER A 205 22.51 -0.91 -10.47
#